data_AF-A0AA85B1T4-F1
#
_entry.id   AF-A0AA85B1T4-F1
#
_cell.length_a   1.000
_cell.length_b   1.000
_cell.length_c   1.000
_cell.angle_alpha   90.00
_cell.angle_beta   90.00
_cell.angle_gamma   90.00
#
_symmetry.space_group_name_H-M   'P 1'
#
loop_
_entity.id
_entity.type
_entity.pdbx_description
1 polymer ?
#
loop_
_entity_poly.entity_id
_entity_poly.type
_entity_poly.pdbx_seq_one_letter_code
_entity_poly.pdbx_strand_id
1 'polypeptide(L)'
;MSNPPPLFGLGSGSNLRGASGKVPRIQSLCVDGVTYRHECDLWRNQCYCRSGDSRCGNDQFSNHRANENSAIKYYDECRDLSGLCDWDQNESTFSLRLGMWFQELLRQKWSSASWSNDDDSLLRPMDAKARSTTSKLVSQSSPHERVNGAVISYWFCELDRRNRGSLQQDDLNYLYQLLLPSTPCLEVFINRCSGSGGISFDQWHNCFDIPQEERVQCNEFK
;
A
#
# COMPACT_ATOMS: atom_id res chain seq x y z
N MET A 1 8.64 0.23 -37.88
CA MET A 1 9.23 -0.44 -36.71
C MET A 1 9.65 0.69 -35.78
N SER A 2 9.02 1.01 -34.66
CA SER A 2 8.22 0.19 -33.74
C SER A 2 7.16 1.08 -33.07
N ASN A 3 5.98 0.51 -32.80
CA ASN A 3 4.84 1.22 -32.20
C ASN A 3 5.11 1.55 -30.71
N PRO A 4 4.65 2.70 -30.20
CA PRO A 4 4.66 2.98 -28.77
C PRO A 4 3.63 2.09 -28.02
N PRO A 5 3.86 1.78 -26.73
CA PRO A 5 2.91 1.02 -25.92
C PRO A 5 1.67 1.86 -25.59
N PRO A 6 0.48 1.24 -25.39
CA PRO A 6 -0.74 1.96 -25.14
C PRO A 6 -0.76 2.51 -23.70
N LEU A 7 -0.89 3.85 -23.61
CA LEU A 7 -1.38 4.52 -22.41
C LEU A 7 -2.85 4.12 -22.20
N PHE A 8 -3.21 3.86 -20.94
CA PHE A 8 -4.57 3.51 -20.50
C PHE A 8 -5.62 4.40 -21.19
N GLY A 9 -6.49 3.77 -21.98
CA GLY A 9 -7.49 4.45 -22.80
C GLY A 9 -8.59 5.08 -21.95
N LEU A 10 -8.75 6.39 -22.08
CA LEU A 10 -9.98 7.11 -21.76
C LEU A 10 -10.97 6.94 -22.92
N GLY A 11 -11.95 6.06 -22.74
CA GLY A 11 -13.09 5.92 -23.65
C GLY A 11 -14.30 6.70 -23.13
N SER A 12 -14.71 7.72 -23.86
CA SER A 12 -15.97 8.44 -23.67
C SER A 12 -17.06 7.86 -24.60
N GLY A 13 -18.30 7.75 -24.12
CA GLY A 13 -19.49 7.60 -24.97
C GLY A 13 -20.28 6.29 -24.88
N SER A 14 -21.21 6.24 -23.92
CA SER A 14 -22.58 5.69 -24.00
C SER A 14 -22.91 4.51 -24.93
N ASN A 15 -23.32 3.38 -24.33
CA ASN A 15 -24.51 2.63 -24.78
C ASN A 15 -25.08 1.76 -23.64
N LEU A 16 -26.29 2.12 -23.19
CA LEU A 16 -27.15 1.32 -22.34
C LEU A 16 -27.67 0.13 -23.15
N ARG A 17 -27.31 -1.10 -22.76
CA ARG A 17 -28.17 -2.31 -22.80
C ARG A 17 -27.38 -3.55 -22.33
N GLY A 18 -27.91 -4.16 -21.25
CA GLY A 18 -27.74 -5.59 -20.97
C GLY A 18 -26.36 -6.05 -20.46
N ALA A 19 -26.11 -5.89 -19.17
CA ALA A 19 -25.17 -6.75 -18.47
C ALA A 19 -25.85 -7.34 -17.24
N SER A 20 -25.99 -8.66 -17.27
CA SER A 20 -26.42 -9.52 -16.17
C SER A 20 -25.83 -9.03 -14.85
N GLY A 21 -26.70 -8.83 -13.85
CA GLY A 21 -26.33 -8.35 -12.53
C GLY A 21 -25.28 -9.27 -11.90
N LYS A 22 -24.01 -8.89 -12.02
CA LYS A 22 -22.97 -9.41 -11.13
C LYS A 22 -23.34 -8.89 -9.74
N VAL A 23 -23.84 -9.78 -8.90
CA VAL A 23 -23.88 -9.59 -7.45
C VAL A 23 -22.54 -8.96 -7.05
N PRO A 24 -22.52 -7.85 -6.29
CA PRO A 24 -21.26 -7.29 -5.82
C PRO A 24 -20.50 -8.43 -5.13
N ARG A 25 -19.30 -8.74 -5.62
CA ARG A 25 -18.49 -9.81 -5.02
C ARG A 25 -18.35 -9.45 -3.55
N ILE A 26 -18.91 -10.31 -2.70
CA ILE A 26 -18.62 -10.30 -1.28
C ILE A 26 -17.10 -10.35 -1.16
N GLN A 27 -16.52 -9.27 -0.66
CA GLN A 27 -15.08 -9.15 -0.58
C GLN A 27 -14.61 -9.92 0.66
N SER A 28 -14.07 -11.12 0.42
CA SER A 28 -13.30 -11.85 1.41
C SER A 28 -12.03 -11.05 1.76
N LEU A 29 -11.42 -11.38 2.89
CA LEU A 29 -10.20 -10.72 3.33
C LEU A 29 -9.23 -11.73 3.93
N CYS A 30 -7.94 -11.45 3.76
CA CYS A 30 -6.86 -12.24 4.32
C CYS A 30 -6.31 -11.55 5.58
N VAL A 31 -6.37 -12.23 6.71
CA VAL A 31 -5.93 -11.72 8.03
C VAL A 31 -5.08 -12.78 8.70
N ASP A 32 -3.81 -12.48 8.98
CA ASP A 32 -2.87 -13.40 9.63
C ASP A 32 -2.80 -14.79 8.95
N GLY A 33 -2.95 -14.83 7.62
CA GLY A 33 -2.99 -16.07 6.83
C GLY A 33 -4.33 -16.83 6.85
N VAL A 34 -5.36 -16.28 7.49
CA VAL A 34 -6.71 -16.84 7.54
C VAL A 34 -7.69 -16.02 6.71
N THR A 35 -8.43 -16.72 5.85
CA THR A 35 -9.49 -16.11 5.02
C THR A 35 -10.75 -15.91 5.86
N TYR A 36 -11.20 -14.67 5.97
CA TYR A 36 -12.53 -14.34 6.46
C TYR A 36 -13.45 -14.06 5.26
N ARG A 37 -14.70 -14.50 5.36
CA ARG A 37 -15.72 -14.26 4.31
C ARG A 37 -16.13 -12.80 4.22
N HIS A 38 -16.18 -12.14 5.37
CA HIS A 38 -16.58 -10.75 5.51
C HIS A 38 -15.79 -10.09 6.61
N GLU A 39 -15.61 -8.76 6.52
CA GLU A 39 -15.02 -7.98 7.59
C GLU A 39 -15.79 -8.15 8.91
N CYS A 40 -17.13 -8.24 8.83
CA CYS A 40 -17.99 -8.53 9.98
C CYS A 40 -17.62 -9.81 10.74
N ASP A 41 -17.10 -10.84 10.05
CA ASP A 41 -16.68 -12.08 10.69
C ASP A 41 -15.37 -11.90 11.46
N LEU A 42 -14.44 -11.08 10.96
CA LEU A 42 -13.22 -10.68 11.68
C LEU A 42 -13.58 -9.93 12.97
N TRP A 43 -14.40 -8.88 12.86
CA TRP A 43 -14.82 -8.08 14.01
C TRP A 43 -15.59 -8.91 15.05
N ARG A 44 -16.44 -9.84 14.57
CA ARG A 44 -17.16 -10.77 15.46
C ARG A 44 -16.20 -11.69 16.20
N ASN A 45 -15.21 -12.25 15.51
CA ASN A 45 -14.22 -13.13 16.14
C ASN A 45 -13.35 -12.37 17.17
N GLN A 46 -12.89 -11.16 16.83
CA GLN A 46 -12.17 -10.29 17.78
C GLN A 46 -13.03 -9.99 19.02
N CYS A 47 -14.33 -9.74 18.83
CA CYS A 47 -15.25 -9.50 19.94
C CYS A 47 -15.35 -10.74 20.86
N TYR A 48 -15.56 -11.93 20.28
CA TYR A 48 -15.59 -13.19 21.05
C TYR A 48 -14.29 -13.42 21.81
N CYS A 49 -13.15 -13.18 21.19
CA CYS A 49 -11.85 -13.36 21.83
C CYS A 49 -11.61 -12.36 22.96
N ARG A 50 -12.01 -11.10 22.77
CA ARG A 50 -11.91 -10.06 23.81
C ARG A 50 -12.83 -10.34 25.00
N SER A 51 -14.03 -10.89 24.77
CA SER A 51 -14.99 -11.18 25.83
C SER A 51 -14.79 -12.55 26.50
N GLY A 52 -13.81 -13.35 26.06
CA GLY A 52 -13.60 -14.71 26.56
C GLY A 52 -14.73 -15.68 26.18
N ASP A 53 -15.47 -15.40 25.11
CA ASP A 53 -16.54 -16.26 24.61
C ASP A 53 -15.97 -17.57 24.04
N SER A 54 -16.63 -18.69 24.31
CA SER A 54 -16.20 -20.02 23.85
C SER A 54 -16.16 -20.16 22.32
N ARG A 55 -16.80 -19.25 21.58
CA ARG A 55 -16.79 -19.20 20.11
C ARG A 55 -15.54 -18.51 19.53
N CYS A 56 -14.69 -17.91 20.37
CA CYS A 56 -13.41 -17.32 19.92
C CYS A 56 -12.55 -18.38 19.21
N GLY A 57 -12.21 -18.10 17.94
CA GLY A 57 -11.40 -19.01 17.13
C GLY A 57 -12.02 -20.40 17.02
N ASN A 58 -13.33 -20.51 16.82
CA ASN A 58 -13.94 -21.78 16.47
C ASN A 58 -13.60 -22.19 15.02
N ASP A 59 -14.12 -23.34 14.58
CA ASP A 59 -13.88 -23.88 13.23
C ASP A 59 -14.32 -22.93 12.11
N GLN A 60 -15.33 -22.08 12.35
CA GLN A 60 -15.74 -21.05 11.39
C GLN A 60 -14.60 -20.06 11.09
N PHE A 61 -13.72 -19.82 12.07
CA PHE A 61 -12.58 -18.93 11.95
C PHE A 61 -11.26 -19.68 11.76
N SER A 62 -11.29 -20.95 11.33
CA SER A 62 -10.09 -21.79 11.13
C SER A 62 -9.17 -21.82 12.36
N ASN A 63 -9.75 -21.83 13.57
CA ASN A 63 -9.02 -21.75 14.84
C ASN A 63 -8.21 -20.46 15.07
N HIS A 64 -8.36 -19.45 14.21
CA HIS A 64 -7.70 -18.16 14.39
C HIS A 64 -8.31 -17.39 15.55
N ARG A 65 -7.50 -17.03 16.53
CA ARG A 65 -7.89 -16.17 17.66
C ARG A 65 -7.50 -14.72 17.40
N ALA A 66 -8.32 -14.04 16.61
CA ALA A 66 -8.07 -12.65 16.23
C ALA A 66 -8.06 -11.72 17.46
N ASN A 67 -7.17 -10.73 17.44
CA ASN A 67 -7.02 -9.75 18.51
C ASN A 67 -6.82 -8.33 17.92
N GLU A 68 -6.51 -7.35 18.76
CA GLU A 68 -6.34 -5.94 18.36
C GLU A 68 -5.15 -5.72 17.41
N ASN A 69 -4.19 -6.65 17.38
CA ASN A 69 -3.06 -6.62 16.45
C ASN A 69 -3.32 -7.40 15.15
N SER A 70 -4.45 -8.11 15.04
CA SER A 70 -4.82 -8.80 13.80
C SER A 70 -5.12 -7.77 12.73
N ALA A 71 -4.32 -7.78 11.67
CA ALA A 71 -4.40 -6.79 10.61
C ALA A 71 -4.84 -7.43 9.30
N ILE A 72 -5.75 -6.74 8.61
CA ILE A 72 -6.11 -7.10 7.25
C ILE A 72 -4.85 -6.94 6.39
N LYS A 73 -4.39 -8.02 5.76
CA LYS A 73 -3.26 -7.98 4.85
C LYS A 73 -3.68 -7.48 3.47
N TYR A 74 -4.80 -8.00 2.97
CA TYR A 74 -5.44 -7.57 1.72
C TYR A 74 -6.88 -8.08 1.62
N TYR A 75 -7.64 -7.48 0.70
CA TYR A 75 -9.06 -7.74 0.52
C TYR A 75 -9.34 -8.76 -0.60
N ASP A 76 -8.92 -10.00 -0.34
CA ASP A 76 -9.22 -11.20 -1.14
C ASP A 76 -8.96 -12.45 -0.27
N GLU A 77 -9.22 -13.65 -0.78
CA GLU A 77 -8.88 -14.90 -0.09
C GLU A 77 -7.36 -15.05 0.12
N CYS A 78 -6.97 -15.56 1.29
CA CYS A 78 -5.58 -15.88 1.58
C CYS A 78 -5.04 -16.88 0.55
N ARG A 79 -3.91 -16.53 -0.04
CA ARG A 79 -3.20 -17.34 -1.03
C ARG A 79 -1.71 -17.14 -0.86
N ASP A 80 -0.93 -18.12 -1.31
CA ASP A 80 0.52 -17.96 -1.38
C ASP A 80 0.89 -17.03 -2.55
N LEU A 81 1.15 -15.76 -2.23
CA LEU A 81 1.57 -14.75 -3.20
C LEU A 81 3.03 -14.91 -3.62
N SER A 82 3.86 -15.58 -2.80
CA SER A 82 5.27 -15.78 -3.10
C SER A 82 5.46 -16.69 -4.31
N GLY A 83 4.64 -17.74 -4.42
CA GLY A 83 4.59 -18.61 -5.61
C GLY A 83 4.02 -17.94 -6.87
N LEU A 84 3.39 -16.76 -6.75
CA LEU A 84 2.90 -15.97 -7.90
C LEU A 84 3.89 -14.89 -8.34
N CYS A 85 4.97 -14.67 -7.58
CA CYS A 85 6.02 -13.73 -7.93
C CYS A 85 7.16 -14.43 -8.67
N ASP A 86 7.32 -14.11 -9.95
CA ASP A 86 8.56 -14.42 -10.68
C ASP A 86 9.61 -13.35 -10.34
N TRP A 87 10.28 -13.51 -9.20
CA TRP A 87 11.20 -12.48 -8.69
C TRP A 87 12.36 -12.21 -9.65
N ASP A 88 12.95 -13.25 -10.23
CA ASP A 88 14.15 -13.13 -11.08
C ASP A 88 13.87 -12.25 -12.32
N GLN A 89 12.64 -12.30 -12.86
CA GLN A 89 12.23 -11.41 -13.96
C GLN A 89 11.90 -9.98 -13.51
N ASN A 90 11.58 -9.78 -12.24
CA ASN A 90 11.10 -8.50 -11.71
C ASN A 90 12.16 -7.71 -10.95
N GLU A 91 13.20 -8.36 -10.45
CA GLU A 91 14.22 -7.81 -9.53
C GLU A 91 14.76 -6.46 -9.99
N SER A 92 15.23 -6.38 -11.24
CA SER A 92 15.90 -5.20 -11.80
C SER A 92 14.99 -3.99 -12.03
N THR A 93 13.67 -4.18 -12.02
CA THR A 93 12.70 -3.12 -12.36
C THR A 93 11.63 -2.91 -11.30
N PHE A 94 11.58 -3.75 -10.26
CA PHE A 94 10.53 -3.69 -9.26
C PHE A 94 10.61 -2.40 -8.43
N SER A 95 11.80 -2.04 -7.94
CA SER A 95 12.02 -0.81 -7.16
C SER A 95 11.62 0.45 -7.95
N LEU A 96 12.01 0.52 -9.23
CA LEU A 96 11.64 1.62 -10.12
C LEU A 96 10.12 1.72 -10.31
N ARG A 97 9.45 0.60 -10.64
CA ARG A 97 7.98 0.59 -10.84
C ARG A 97 7.22 0.97 -9.58
N LEU A 98 7.64 0.45 -8.42
CA LEU A 98 7.04 0.80 -7.13
C LEU A 98 7.28 2.28 -6.79
N GLY A 99 8.47 2.81 -7.07
CA GLY A 99 8.79 4.23 -6.88
C GLY A 99 7.98 5.15 -7.80
N MET A 100 7.77 4.76 -9.06
CA MET A 100 6.88 5.47 -9.99
C MET A 100 5.42 5.45 -9.50
N TRP A 101 4.95 4.31 -8.98
CA TRP A 101 3.62 4.22 -8.37
C TRP A 101 3.49 5.17 -7.18
N PHE A 102 4.49 5.23 -6.31
CA PHE A 102 4.53 6.19 -5.20
C PHE A 102 4.48 7.65 -5.66
N GLN A 103 5.17 7.99 -6.75
CA GLN A 103 5.13 9.33 -7.31
C GLN A 103 3.74 9.69 -7.84
N GLU A 104 3.09 8.76 -8.55
CA GLU A 104 1.73 8.96 -9.04
C GLU A 104 0.71 9.03 -7.90
N LEU A 105 0.85 8.20 -6.88
CA LEU A 105 0.02 8.25 -5.68
C LEU A 105 0.17 9.59 -4.95
N LEU A 106 1.40 10.11 -4.85
CA LEU A 106 1.66 11.43 -4.28
C LEU A 106 1.00 12.55 -5.08
N ARG A 107 1.08 12.49 -6.41
CA ARG A 107 0.42 13.45 -7.32
C ARG A 107 -1.09 13.45 -7.11
N GLN A 108 -1.70 12.26 -6.97
CA GLN A 108 -3.12 12.12 -6.70
C GLN A 108 -3.48 12.71 -5.33
N LYS A 109 -2.73 12.39 -4.28
CA LYS A 109 -2.89 12.94 -2.92
C LYS A 109 -2.77 14.47 -2.90
N TRP A 110 -1.85 15.03 -3.67
CA TRP A 110 -1.68 16.48 -3.78
C TRP A 110 -2.83 17.14 -4.56
N SER A 111 -3.30 16.48 -5.64
CA SER A 111 -4.36 17.00 -6.51
C SER A 111 -5.77 16.93 -5.90
N SER A 112 -6.00 16.00 -4.96
CA SER A 112 -7.33 15.80 -4.35
C SER A 112 -7.76 16.96 -3.46
N ALA A 113 -6.81 17.78 -3.00
CA ALA A 113 -7.11 18.84 -2.06
C ALA A 113 -7.80 20.06 -2.71
N SER A 114 -9.11 19.92 -2.89
CA SER A 114 -10.11 20.98 -2.91
C SER A 114 -10.04 21.78 -1.62
N TRP A 115 -10.28 23.09 -1.67
CA TRP A 115 -10.30 23.99 -0.50
C TRP A 115 -11.49 23.77 0.44
N SER A 116 -12.18 22.63 0.35
CA SER A 116 -13.36 22.27 1.14
C SER A 116 -12.96 21.27 2.21
N ASN A 117 -13.37 21.52 3.45
CA ASN A 117 -13.13 20.66 4.62
C ASN A 117 -13.74 19.24 4.53
N ASP A 118 -14.47 18.93 3.45
CA ASP A 118 -15.16 17.66 3.21
C ASP A 118 -14.47 16.90 2.06
N ASP A 119 -13.19 16.58 2.22
CA ASP A 119 -12.43 15.86 1.19
C ASP A 119 -12.49 14.33 1.45
N ASP A 120 -13.36 13.64 0.70
CA ASP A 120 -13.50 12.17 0.64
C ASP A 120 -12.29 11.50 -0.06
N SER A 121 -11.06 11.92 0.27
CA SER A 121 -9.85 11.28 -0.23
C SER A 121 -9.49 10.09 0.66
N LEU A 122 -9.24 8.92 0.05
CA LEU A 122 -8.75 7.70 0.73
C LEU A 122 -7.43 7.94 1.50
N LEU A 123 -6.76 9.05 1.22
CA LEU A 123 -5.50 9.47 1.82
C LEU A 123 -5.78 10.66 2.75
N ARG A 124 -5.27 10.59 3.98
CA ARG A 124 -5.37 11.69 4.96
C ARG A 124 -4.98 13.03 4.29
N PRO A 125 -5.77 14.11 4.50
CA PRO A 125 -5.44 15.42 3.96
C PRO A 125 -4.01 15.84 4.32
N MET A 126 -3.27 16.38 3.35
CA MET A 126 -1.96 16.98 3.60
C MET A 126 -2.12 18.28 4.41
N ASP A 127 -1.32 18.47 5.45
CA ASP A 127 -1.22 19.76 6.11
C ASP A 127 -0.51 20.80 5.23
N ALA A 128 -0.59 22.08 5.64
CA ALA A 128 -0.04 23.19 4.85
C ALA A 128 1.48 23.11 4.63
N LYS A 129 2.23 22.57 5.61
CA LYS A 129 3.69 22.42 5.53
C LYS A 129 4.04 21.29 4.56
N ALA A 130 3.45 20.11 4.76
CA ALA A 130 3.57 18.96 3.87
C ALA A 130 3.21 19.34 2.42
N ARG A 131 2.15 20.14 2.21
CA ARG A 131 1.73 20.58 0.89
C ARG A 131 2.73 21.54 0.24
N SER A 132 3.30 22.47 0.99
CA SER A 132 4.36 23.38 0.49
C SER A 132 5.59 22.59 0.02
N THR A 133 6.07 21.66 0.84
CA THR A 133 7.21 20.79 0.51
C THR A 133 6.88 19.88 -0.69
N THR A 134 5.70 19.27 -0.71
CA THR A 134 5.24 18.36 -1.77
C THR A 134 5.01 19.08 -3.11
N SER A 135 4.63 20.36 -3.11
CA SER A 135 4.41 21.11 -4.35
C SER A 135 5.67 21.20 -5.20
N LYS A 136 6.85 21.26 -4.57
CA LYS A 136 8.14 21.20 -5.26
C LYS A 136 8.45 19.80 -5.80
N LEU A 137 8.01 18.75 -5.12
CA LEU A 137 8.23 17.36 -5.53
C LEU A 137 7.34 16.97 -6.71
N VAL A 138 6.08 17.38 -6.70
CA VAL A 138 5.10 17.07 -7.75
C VAL A 138 5.37 17.87 -9.03
N SER A 139 5.93 19.08 -8.91
CA SER A 139 6.30 19.91 -10.07
C SER A 139 7.63 19.53 -10.73
N GLN A 140 8.46 18.73 -10.05
CA GLN A 140 9.67 18.17 -10.64
C GLN A 140 9.32 16.97 -11.53
N SER A 141 9.47 17.15 -12.84
CA SER A 141 9.52 16.04 -13.78
C SER A 141 10.77 15.21 -13.49
N SER A 142 10.63 14.08 -12.79
CA SER A 142 11.72 13.12 -12.69
C SER A 142 12.01 12.58 -14.10
N PRO A 143 13.28 12.50 -14.54
CA PRO A 143 13.62 11.71 -15.72
C PRO A 143 13.01 10.31 -15.57
N HIS A 144 12.38 9.78 -16.62
CA HIS A 144 11.71 8.47 -16.60
C HIS A 144 12.60 7.29 -16.18
N GLU A 145 13.90 7.52 -16.03
CA GLU A 145 14.92 6.53 -15.71
C GLU A 145 15.19 6.39 -14.21
N ARG A 146 14.63 7.28 -13.35
CA ARG A 146 14.94 7.25 -11.93
C ARG A 146 13.80 7.73 -11.03
N VAL A 147 13.72 7.13 -9.84
CA VAL A 147 12.78 7.52 -8.79
C VAL A 147 13.31 8.75 -8.05
N ASN A 148 12.44 9.74 -7.80
CA ASN A 148 12.79 10.91 -7.00
C ASN A 148 13.02 10.53 -5.52
N GLY A 149 14.22 10.74 -5.01
CA GLY A 149 14.58 10.38 -3.63
C GLY A 149 13.69 11.00 -2.56
N ALA A 150 13.26 12.24 -2.75
CA ALA A 150 12.39 12.92 -1.80
C ALA A 150 10.95 12.37 -1.80
N VAL A 151 10.47 11.78 -2.91
CA VAL A 151 9.21 11.04 -2.94
C VAL A 151 9.31 9.76 -2.11
N ILE A 152 10.42 9.03 -2.22
CA ILE A 152 10.68 7.84 -1.41
C ILE A 152 10.80 8.19 0.08
N SER A 153 11.44 9.31 0.40
CA SER A 153 11.51 9.83 1.77
C SER A 153 10.13 10.20 2.32
N TYR A 154 9.29 10.88 1.53
CA TYR A 154 7.92 11.22 1.93
C TYR A 154 7.13 9.98 2.33
N TRP A 155 7.14 8.94 1.50
CA TRP A 155 6.39 7.71 1.78
C TRP A 155 6.92 6.93 2.98
N PHE A 156 8.23 6.94 3.23
CA PHE A 156 8.76 6.41 4.48
C PHE A 156 8.14 7.14 5.68
N CYS A 157 8.12 8.47 5.66
CA CYS A 157 7.65 9.28 6.78
C CYS A 157 6.12 9.21 7.00
N GLU A 158 5.36 8.99 5.92
CA GLU A 158 3.92 8.72 5.97
C GLU A 158 3.62 7.32 6.52
N LEU A 159 4.41 6.31 6.14
CA LEU A 159 4.25 4.94 6.63
C LEU A 159 4.70 4.81 8.09
N ASP A 160 5.78 5.49 8.52
CA ASP A 160 6.21 5.56 9.93
C ASP A 160 5.29 6.50 10.75
N ARG A 161 4.03 6.07 10.91
CA ARG A 161 2.98 6.82 11.59
C ARG A 161 3.26 6.99 13.08
N ARG A 162 3.96 6.02 13.67
CA ARG A 162 4.30 6.00 15.10
C ARG A 162 5.65 6.68 15.38
N ASN A 163 6.32 7.20 14.35
CA ASN A 163 7.58 7.94 14.44
C ASN A 163 8.68 7.16 15.18
N ARG A 164 8.80 5.87 14.83
CA ARG A 164 9.77 4.94 15.41
C ARG A 164 11.16 5.05 14.75
N GLY A 165 11.27 5.74 13.61
CA GLY A 165 12.46 5.75 12.77
C GLY A 165 12.68 4.44 12.00
N SER A 166 11.70 3.55 12.01
CA SER A 166 11.72 2.28 11.28
C SER A 166 10.31 1.85 10.92
N LEU A 167 10.13 1.27 9.74
CA LEU A 167 8.87 0.66 9.31
C LEU A 167 8.78 -0.75 9.88
N GLN A 168 7.75 -0.96 10.69
CA GLN A 168 7.41 -2.25 11.25
C GLN A 168 6.30 -2.91 10.43
N GLN A 169 5.96 -4.17 10.76
CA GLN A 169 4.92 -4.91 10.04
C GLN A 169 3.56 -4.18 10.04
N ASP A 170 3.21 -3.54 11.15
CA ASP A 170 1.96 -2.76 11.28
C ASP A 170 1.95 -1.51 10.39
N ASP A 171 3.10 -0.89 10.18
CA ASP A 171 3.25 0.26 9.27
C ASP A 171 3.10 -0.18 7.80
N LEU A 172 3.63 -1.36 7.45
CA LEU A 172 3.59 -1.93 6.09
C LEU A 172 2.22 -2.50 5.69
N ASN A 173 1.33 -2.80 6.65
CA ASN A 173 0.01 -3.33 6.36
C ASN A 173 -0.82 -2.41 5.45
N TYR A 174 -0.68 -1.09 5.58
CA TYR A 174 -1.34 -0.15 4.66
C TYR A 174 -0.88 -0.32 3.22
N LEU A 175 0.43 -0.51 3.02
CA LEU A 175 0.99 -0.73 1.68
C LEU A 175 0.51 -2.07 1.11
N TYR A 176 0.47 -3.13 1.94
CA TYR A 176 -0.04 -4.43 1.54
C TYR A 176 -1.52 -4.39 1.14
N GLN A 177 -2.36 -3.71 1.92
CA GLN A 177 -3.79 -3.58 1.62
C GLN A 177 -4.08 -2.88 0.28
N LEU A 178 -3.22 -1.94 -0.12
CA LEU A 178 -3.38 -1.18 -1.36
C LEU A 178 -2.90 -1.94 -2.60
N LEU A 179 -1.83 -2.73 -2.46
CA LEU A 179 -1.12 -3.31 -3.60
C LEU A 179 -1.34 -4.81 -3.78
N LEU A 180 -1.67 -5.54 -2.71
CA LEU A 180 -1.93 -6.97 -2.77
C LEU A 180 -3.42 -7.25 -3.03
N PRO A 181 -3.75 -8.36 -3.73
CA PRO A 181 -2.84 -9.35 -4.31
C PRO A 181 -2.27 -8.96 -5.69
N SER A 182 -2.63 -7.80 -6.23
CA SER A 182 -2.27 -7.37 -7.59
C SER A 182 -0.76 -7.23 -7.84
N THR A 183 0.02 -7.05 -6.78
CA THR A 183 1.48 -6.90 -6.83
C THR A 183 2.15 -7.99 -5.98
N PRO A 184 2.15 -9.26 -6.42
CA PRO A 184 2.59 -10.40 -5.59
C PRO A 184 4.06 -10.32 -5.16
N CYS A 185 4.91 -9.67 -5.96
CA CYS A 185 6.32 -9.47 -5.64
C CYS A 185 6.61 -8.44 -4.54
N LEU A 186 5.60 -7.70 -4.07
CA LEU A 186 5.78 -6.69 -3.03
C LEU A 186 6.34 -7.29 -1.74
N GLU A 187 5.82 -8.43 -1.28
CA GLU A 187 6.32 -9.07 -0.06
C GLU A 187 7.78 -9.53 -0.21
N VAL A 188 8.14 -10.07 -1.38
CA VAL A 188 9.52 -10.49 -1.67
C VAL A 188 10.47 -9.29 -1.62
N PHE A 189 10.08 -8.17 -2.24
CA PHE A 189 10.85 -6.92 -2.20
C PHE A 189 11.01 -6.41 -0.76
N ILE A 190 9.91 -6.26 -0.02
CA ILE A 190 9.93 -5.73 1.35
C ILE A 190 10.76 -6.62 2.29
N ASN A 191 10.66 -7.95 2.16
CA ASN A 191 11.47 -8.89 2.93
C ASN A 191 12.97 -8.77 2.63
N ARG A 192 13.34 -8.44 1.38
CA ARG A 192 14.74 -8.17 0.99
C ARG A 192 15.25 -6.82 1.51
N CYS A 193 14.37 -5.85 1.74
CA CYS A 193 14.70 -4.56 2.35
C CYS A 193 14.86 -4.64 3.87
N SER A 194 14.15 -5.58 4.50
CA SER A 194 14.08 -5.70 5.95
C SER A 194 15.34 -6.33 6.55
N GLY A 195 15.79 -5.78 7.67
CA GLY A 195 16.82 -6.38 8.51
C GLY A 195 16.22 -7.03 9.77
N SER A 196 17.06 -7.21 10.79
CA SER A 196 16.57 -7.61 12.12
C SER A 196 15.80 -6.45 12.77
N GLY A 197 14.47 -6.55 12.83
CA GLY A 197 13.62 -5.61 13.56
C GLY A 197 12.98 -4.49 12.73
N GLY A 198 12.75 -4.70 11.43
CA GLY A 198 12.02 -3.77 10.55
C GLY A 198 12.92 -3.13 9.48
N ILE A 199 12.38 -2.11 8.80
CA ILE A 199 13.08 -1.37 7.75
C ILE A 199 13.44 0.03 8.25
N SER A 200 14.72 0.28 8.49
CA SER A 200 15.23 1.62 8.82
C SER A 200 15.12 2.59 7.64
N PHE A 201 15.25 3.88 7.92
CA PHE A 201 15.28 4.93 6.89
C PHE A 201 16.32 4.62 5.79
N ASP A 202 17.54 4.25 6.16
CA ASP A 202 18.59 3.97 5.18
C ASP A 202 18.32 2.69 4.38
N GLN A 203 17.82 1.63 5.02
CA GLN A 203 17.46 0.39 4.32
C GLN A 203 16.35 0.62 3.29
N TRP A 204 15.34 1.41 3.64
CA TRP A 204 14.28 1.79 2.71
C TRP A 204 14.85 2.48 1.47
N HIS A 205 15.67 3.52 1.65
CA HIS A 205 16.24 4.27 0.53
C HIS A 205 17.21 3.45 -0.30
N ASN A 206 18.01 2.58 0.33
CA ASN A 206 18.92 1.67 -0.38
C ASN A 206 18.14 0.70 -1.27
N CYS A 207 16.96 0.24 -0.85
CA CYS A 207 16.10 -0.62 -1.67
C CYS A 207 15.53 0.04 -2.92
N PHE A 208 15.50 1.37 -2.97
CA PHE A 208 15.09 2.16 -4.13
C PHE A 208 16.29 2.78 -4.87
N ASP A 209 17.52 2.36 -4.54
CA ASP A 209 18.76 2.90 -5.10
C ASP A 209 18.88 4.43 -4.96
N ILE A 210 18.40 4.98 -3.83
CA ILE A 210 18.44 6.43 -3.55
C ILE A 210 19.74 6.79 -2.82
N PRO A 211 20.59 7.66 -3.39
CA PRO A 211 21.83 8.13 -2.80
C PRO A 211 21.54 9.08 -1.63
N GLN A 212 22.51 9.23 -0.73
CA GLN A 212 22.31 9.90 0.55
C GLN A 212 21.92 11.38 0.42
N GLU A 213 22.50 12.06 -0.57
CA GLU A 213 22.26 13.47 -0.89
C GLU A 213 20.83 13.79 -1.35
N GLU A 214 20.08 12.79 -1.80
CA GLU A 214 18.69 12.95 -2.24
C GLU A 214 17.66 12.56 -1.17
N ARG A 215 18.13 12.08 -0.01
CA ARG A 215 17.26 11.67 1.10
C ARG A 215 16.84 12.89 1.91
N VAL A 216 15.54 12.99 2.18
CA VAL A 216 14.94 14.09 2.96
C VAL A 216 14.44 13.55 4.30
N GLN A 217 14.82 14.18 5.40
CA GLN A 217 14.42 13.75 6.74
C GLN A 217 12.94 14.08 7.03
N CYS A 218 12.31 13.30 7.92
CA CYS A 218 10.86 13.41 8.15
C CYS A 218 10.38 14.75 8.74
N ASN A 219 11.26 15.49 9.41
CA ASN A 219 11.01 16.83 9.95
C ASN A 219 10.76 17.90 8.87
N GLU A 220 11.15 17.65 7.61
CA GLU A 220 10.88 18.54 6.48
C GLU A 220 9.44 18.38 5.94
N PHE A 221 8.78 17.28 6.30
CA PHE A 221 7.41 16.96 5.87
C PHE A 221 6.34 17.15 6.94
N LYS A 222 6.72 17.21 8.23
CA LYS A 222 5.82 17.32 9.39
C LYS A 222 6.00 18.63 10.14
#